data_AF-R5E5R6-F1
#
_entry.id   AF-R5E5R6-F1
#
_cell.length_a   1.000
_cell.length_b   1.000
_cell.length_c   1.000
_cell.angle_alpha   90.00
_cell.angle_beta   90.00
_cell.angle_gamma   90.00
#
_symmetry.space_group_name_H-M   'P 1'
#
loop_
_entity.id
_entity.type
_entity.pdbx_description
1 polymer ?
#
loop_
_entity_poly.entity_id
_entity_poly.type
_entity_poly.pdbx_seq_one_letter_code
_entity_poly.pdbx_strand_id
1 'polypeptide(L)'
;MNNNYERPVAFIIPESAEGIYAASGSGNMTVSSLNVWDRWNGGGKGLISVSWSGINGTVSLTINFNNTIDQVEVDGVSANSRVSGSSATITFNASEASSCTIGVHVNNGSNIDALAVTGYDYSVT
;
A
#
# COMPACT_ATOMS: atom_id res chain seq x y z
N MET A 1 28.80 -46.36 -12.51
CA MET A 1 28.45 -45.15 -11.73
C MET A 1 27.02 -44.80 -12.08
N ASN A 2 26.09 -44.94 -11.14
CA ASN A 2 24.69 -44.52 -11.35
C ASN A 2 24.61 -43.03 -11.04
N ASN A 3 24.35 -42.20 -12.06
CA ASN A 3 24.07 -40.79 -11.84
C ASN A 3 22.62 -40.67 -11.34
N ASN A 4 22.46 -40.54 -10.03
CA ASN A 4 21.16 -40.28 -9.42
C ASN A 4 20.76 -38.85 -9.77
N TYR A 5 19.86 -38.68 -10.75
CA TYR A 5 19.39 -37.36 -11.14
C TYR A 5 18.28 -36.92 -10.19
N GLU A 6 18.63 -36.05 -9.25
CA GLU A 6 17.67 -35.47 -8.31
C GLU A 6 17.13 -34.16 -8.89
N ARG A 7 15.82 -34.12 -9.13
CA ARG A 7 15.16 -32.95 -9.74
C ARG A 7 15.25 -31.77 -8.75
N PRO A 8 15.76 -30.59 -9.16
CA PRO A 8 15.74 -29.44 -8.27
C PRO A 8 14.28 -29.01 -8.03
N VAL A 9 13.92 -28.89 -6.75
CA VAL A 9 12.67 -28.27 -6.32
C VAL A 9 12.99 -26.81 -6.02
N ALA A 10 12.51 -25.90 -6.88
CA ALA A 10 12.57 -24.47 -6.61
C ALA A 10 11.32 -24.08 -5.82
N PHE A 11 11.51 -23.58 -4.59
CA PHE A 11 10.45 -22.94 -3.83
C PHE A 11 10.63 -21.43 -3.96
N ILE A 12 9.66 -20.76 -4.56
CA ILE A 12 9.55 -19.31 -4.43
C ILE A 12 8.87 -19.11 -3.08
N ILE A 13 9.60 -18.55 -2.12
CA ILE A 13 9.04 -18.19 -0.83
C ILE A 13 8.61 -16.72 -0.95
N PRO A 14 7.30 -16.41 -1.04
CA PRO A 14 6.83 -15.03 -1.11
C PRO A 14 6.86 -14.43 0.30
N GLU A 15 8.04 -14.22 0.86
CA GLU A 15 8.23 -13.51 2.12
C GLU A 15 8.97 -12.19 1.92
N SER A 16 8.46 -11.42 0.98
CA SER A 16 8.03 -10.03 1.18
C SER A 16 7.28 -9.68 -0.09
N ALA A 17 5.97 -9.50 0.00
CA ALA A 17 5.20 -9.02 -1.14
C ALA A 17 5.49 -7.52 -1.32
N GLU A 18 6.72 -7.17 -1.73
CA GLU A 18 6.95 -6.01 -2.58
C GLU A 18 6.42 -6.39 -3.97
N GLY A 19 5.10 -6.56 -4.05
CA GLY A 19 4.46 -7.00 -5.28
C GLY A 19 4.81 -6.04 -6.41
N ILE A 20 5.42 -6.56 -7.47
CA ILE A 20 5.48 -5.86 -8.75
C ILE A 20 4.06 -5.90 -9.29
N TYR A 21 3.28 -4.86 -8.99
CA TYR A 21 1.94 -4.67 -9.55
C TYR A 21 2.10 -3.91 -10.87
N ALA A 22 1.86 -4.63 -11.97
CA ALA A 22 1.95 -4.11 -13.31
C ALA A 22 0.81 -3.11 -13.57
N ALA A 23 1.10 -1.82 -13.44
CA ALA A 23 0.21 -0.78 -13.95
C ALA A 23 0.29 -0.71 -15.48
N SER A 24 -0.87 -0.64 -16.12
CA SER A 24 -1.05 -0.65 -17.58
C SER A 24 -0.70 0.67 -18.28
N GLY A 25 0.14 1.53 -17.69
CA GLY A 25 0.47 2.86 -18.20
C GLY A 25 1.89 3.28 -17.86
N SER A 26 2.46 4.16 -18.68
CA SER A 26 3.87 4.59 -18.73
C SER A 26 4.39 5.36 -17.49
N GLY A 27 4.25 4.80 -16.29
CA GLY A 27 4.73 5.39 -15.04
C GLY A 27 4.90 4.38 -13.91
N ASN A 28 5.58 4.79 -12.85
CA ASN A 28 5.84 3.99 -11.66
C ASN A 28 5.24 4.68 -10.43
N MET A 29 4.62 3.89 -9.55
CA MET A 29 4.20 4.32 -8.21
C MET A 29 4.86 3.43 -7.17
N THR A 30 5.37 4.06 -6.12
CA THR A 30 5.92 3.41 -4.93
C THR A 30 5.08 3.80 -3.72
N VAL A 31 4.69 2.80 -2.93
CA VAL A 31 4.01 2.97 -1.65
C VAL A 31 4.94 2.42 -0.56
N SER A 32 5.30 3.23 0.42
CA SER A 32 6.18 2.80 1.50
C SER A 32 5.49 1.85 2.47
N SER A 33 6.28 1.13 3.27
CA SER A 33 5.77 0.49 4.47
C SER A 33 5.16 1.53 5.43
N LEU A 34 4.26 1.08 6.29
CA LEU A 34 3.63 1.91 7.31
C LEU A 34 4.62 2.22 8.43
N ASN A 35 4.71 3.49 8.81
CA ASN A 35 5.44 3.95 10.00
C ASN A 35 4.43 4.43 11.04
N VAL A 36 4.55 3.97 12.28
CA VAL A 36 3.66 4.41 13.37
C VAL A 36 4.00 5.86 13.74
N TRP A 37 3.02 6.75 13.62
CA TRP A 37 3.12 8.16 13.98
C TRP A 37 2.64 8.43 15.39
N ASP A 38 1.51 7.84 15.77
CA ASP A 38 0.95 8.03 17.10
C ASP A 38 0.24 6.77 17.59
N ARG A 39 0.15 6.62 18.91
CA ARG A 39 -0.44 5.45 19.59
C ARG A 39 -1.47 5.94 20.61
N TRP A 40 -2.62 5.28 20.66
CA TRP A 40 -3.60 5.52 21.70
C TRP A 40 -4.24 4.20 22.16
N ASN A 41 -5.05 4.28 23.21
CA ASN A 41 -5.71 3.11 23.74
C ASN A 41 -6.68 2.52 22.69
N GLY A 42 -6.40 1.29 22.24
CA GLY A 42 -7.22 0.60 21.23
C GLY A 42 -6.98 1.07 19.79
N GLY A 43 -5.83 1.69 19.49
CA GLY A 43 -5.57 2.16 18.15
C GLY A 43 -4.30 2.98 17.96
N GLY A 44 -4.24 3.67 16.83
CA GLY A 44 -3.12 4.52 16.48
C GLY A 44 -3.22 5.08 15.07
N LYS A 45 -2.25 5.93 14.74
CA LYS A 45 -2.08 6.51 13.41
C LYS A 45 -0.78 6.00 12.81
N GLY A 46 -0.87 5.45 11.60
CA GLY A 46 0.26 5.15 10.74
C GLY A 46 0.39 6.18 9.63
N LEU A 47 1.61 6.36 9.11
CA LEU A 47 1.90 7.14 7.92
C LEU A 47 2.50 6.26 6.85
N ILE A 48 2.05 6.48 5.62
CA ILE A 48 2.56 5.86 4.41
C ILE A 48 2.91 6.98 3.43
N SER A 49 4.13 6.94 2.90
CA SER A 49 4.54 7.82 1.81
C SER A 49 4.22 7.17 0.48
N VAL A 50 3.61 7.92 -0.42
CA VAL A 50 3.35 7.50 -1.79
C VAL A 50 4.05 8.45 -2.74
N SER A 51 4.80 7.91 -3.70
CA SER A 51 5.48 8.71 -4.73
C SER A 51 5.27 8.10 -6.10
N TRP A 52 5.20 8.95 -7.12
CA TRP A 52 5.03 8.51 -8.50
C TRP A 52 5.88 9.30 -9.48
N SER A 53 6.18 8.67 -10.61
CA SER A 53 6.89 9.26 -11.74
C SER A 53 6.30 8.75 -13.04
N GLY A 54 6.15 9.63 -14.03
CA GLY A 54 5.58 9.28 -15.34
C GLY A 54 4.06 9.01 -15.34
N ILE A 55 3.37 9.18 -14.21
CA ILE A 55 1.91 9.05 -14.11
C ILE A 55 1.27 10.42 -14.28
N ASN A 56 0.33 10.53 -15.21
CA ASN A 56 -0.47 11.74 -15.42
C ASN A 56 -1.94 11.35 -15.52
N GLY A 57 -2.83 12.17 -14.97
CA GLY A 57 -4.27 11.92 -14.95
C GLY A 57 -4.80 11.52 -13.58
N THR A 58 -6.01 10.98 -13.54
CA THR A 58 -6.67 10.59 -12.29
C THR A 58 -6.23 9.18 -11.91
N VAL A 59 -5.61 9.05 -10.74
CA VAL A 59 -5.18 7.77 -10.19
C VAL A 59 -6.22 7.26 -9.22
N SER A 60 -6.51 5.96 -9.28
CA SER A 60 -7.21 5.21 -8.23
C SER A 60 -6.26 4.21 -7.60
N LEU A 61 -5.68 4.55 -6.46
CA LEU A 61 -4.77 3.70 -5.67
C LEU A 61 -5.55 2.89 -4.64
N THR A 62 -5.36 1.58 -4.59
CA THR A 62 -5.86 0.71 -3.53
C THR A 62 -4.69 0.17 -2.71
N ILE A 63 -4.71 0.37 -1.39
CA ILE A 63 -3.72 -0.17 -0.45
C ILE A 63 -4.42 -1.21 0.43
N ASN A 64 -3.79 -2.36 0.58
CA ASN A 64 -4.25 -3.46 1.43
C ASN A 64 -3.41 -3.56 2.70
N PHE A 65 -4.08 -3.90 3.79
CA PHE A 65 -3.53 -4.04 5.12
C PHE A 65 -3.74 -5.46 5.63
N ASN A 66 -2.93 -5.87 6.60
CA ASN A 66 -3.10 -7.17 7.27
C ASN A 66 -4.25 -7.19 8.30
N ASN A 67 -4.87 -6.05 8.58
CA ASN A 67 -5.97 -5.93 9.53
C ASN A 67 -6.92 -4.79 9.12
N THR A 68 -8.11 -4.72 9.74
CA THR A 68 -9.10 -3.68 9.48
C THR A 68 -8.59 -2.32 9.93
N ILE A 69 -8.84 -1.32 9.09
CA ILE A 69 -8.57 0.10 9.37
C ILE A 69 -9.89 0.86 9.43
N ASP A 70 -9.88 2.02 10.07
CA ASP A 70 -11.11 2.77 10.34
C ASP A 70 -11.22 4.03 9.47
N GLN A 71 -10.10 4.67 9.18
CA GLN A 71 -10.07 5.90 8.40
C GLN A 71 -8.73 6.06 7.68
N VAL A 72 -8.78 6.78 6.56
CA VAL A 72 -7.58 7.33 5.93
C VAL A 72 -7.74 8.83 5.70
N GLU A 73 -6.61 9.52 5.69
CA GLU A 73 -6.48 10.93 5.30
C GLU A 73 -5.30 11.08 4.34
N VAL A 74 -5.35 12.10 3.49
CA VAL A 74 -4.33 12.34 2.46
C VAL A 74 -3.85 13.77 2.57
N ASP A 75 -2.53 13.93 2.60
CA ASP A 75 -1.86 15.23 2.58
C ASP A 75 -0.95 15.35 1.35
N GLY A 76 -0.87 16.57 0.79
CA GLY A 76 -0.06 16.89 -0.39
C GLY A 76 -0.78 16.85 -1.74
N VAL A 77 -1.99 16.27 -1.81
CA VAL A 77 -2.86 16.31 -3.01
C VAL A 77 -4.34 16.38 -2.62
N SER A 78 -5.18 16.91 -3.49
CA SER A 78 -6.63 16.82 -3.31
C SER A 78 -7.08 15.39 -3.64
N ALA A 79 -7.69 14.70 -2.68
CA ALA A 79 -8.07 13.30 -2.83
C ALA A 79 -9.46 13.01 -2.29
N ASN A 80 -10.11 11.99 -2.88
CA ASN A 80 -11.21 11.27 -2.26
C ASN A 80 -10.67 9.94 -1.72
N SER A 81 -11.21 9.49 -0.59
CA SER A 81 -10.79 8.24 0.02
C SER A 81 -11.95 7.44 0.57
N ARG A 82 -11.86 6.11 0.44
CA ARG A 82 -12.83 5.16 0.98
C ARG A 82 -12.12 4.00 1.66
N VAL A 83 -12.58 3.65 2.85
CA VAL A 83 -12.14 2.46 3.59
C VAL A 83 -13.16 1.33 3.41
N SER A 84 -12.67 0.09 3.28
CA SER A 84 -13.48 -1.11 3.18
C SER A 84 -12.77 -2.27 3.87
N GLY A 85 -13.03 -2.46 5.16
CA GLY A 85 -12.37 -3.48 5.98
C GLY A 85 -10.87 -3.21 6.09
N SER A 86 -10.05 -4.10 5.54
CA SER A 86 -8.58 -4.00 5.55
C SER A 86 -8.00 -3.38 4.28
N SER A 87 -8.78 -2.59 3.53
CA SER A 87 -8.32 -1.91 2.33
C SER A 87 -8.78 -0.46 2.29
N ALA A 88 -7.93 0.41 1.73
CA ALA A 88 -8.26 1.80 1.41
C ALA A 88 -8.12 2.05 -0.08
N THR A 89 -9.11 2.71 -0.68
CA THR A 89 -9.02 3.23 -2.04
C THR A 89 -8.94 4.75 -1.99
N ILE A 90 -7.92 5.32 -2.63
CA ILE A 90 -7.64 6.75 -2.69
C ILE A 90 -7.63 7.17 -4.16
N THR A 91 -8.43 8.18 -4.50
CA THR A 91 -8.50 8.76 -5.83
C THR A 91 -7.97 10.19 -5.82
N PHE A 92 -6.97 10.49 -6.65
CA PHE A 92 -6.32 11.80 -6.71
C PHE A 92 -5.80 12.10 -8.13
N ASN A 93 -5.53 13.37 -8.42
CA ASN A 93 -4.94 13.78 -9.69
C ASN A 93 -3.40 13.77 -9.59
N ALA A 94 -2.75 12.83 -10.27
CA ALA A 94 -1.28 12.68 -10.27
C ALA A 94 -0.54 13.81 -10.99
N SER A 95 -1.27 14.72 -11.65
CA SER A 95 -0.70 15.91 -12.30
C SER A 95 -0.44 17.06 -11.32
N GLU A 96 -0.98 16.98 -10.09
CA GLU A 96 -0.87 18.05 -9.08
C GLU A 96 0.45 18.03 -8.31
N ALA A 97 1.04 16.85 -8.13
CA ALA A 97 2.27 16.62 -7.38
C ALA A 97 2.95 15.34 -7.87
N SER A 98 4.10 14.98 -7.29
CA SER A 98 4.79 13.70 -7.51
C SER A 98 4.77 12.77 -6.29
N SER A 99 4.14 13.21 -5.20
CA SER A 99 4.06 12.45 -3.95
C SER A 99 2.93 12.96 -3.05
N CYS A 100 2.44 12.09 -2.17
CA CYS A 100 1.54 12.43 -1.08
C CYS A 100 1.84 11.58 0.17
N THR A 101 1.30 12.00 1.32
CA THR A 101 1.34 11.21 2.55
C THR A 101 -0.07 10.73 2.89
N ILE A 102 -0.20 9.45 3.21
CA ILE A 102 -1.46 8.85 3.65
C ILE A 102 -1.37 8.58 5.16
N GLY A 103 -2.27 9.19 5.91
CA GLY A 103 -2.52 8.83 7.32
C GLY A 103 -3.53 7.70 7.39
N VAL A 104 -3.23 6.66 8.16
CA VAL A 104 -4.10 5.50 8.37
C VAL A 104 -4.44 5.40 9.85
N HIS A 105 -5.72 5.42 10.18
CA HIS A 105 -6.19 5.34 11.55
C HIS A 105 -6.77 3.97 11.84
N VAL A 106 -6.40 3.44 13.01
CA VAL A 106 -7.01 2.27 13.64
C VAL A 106 -7.65 2.74 14.94
N ASN A 107 -8.92 2.42 15.14
CA ASN A 107 -9.75 2.77 16.30
C ASN A 107 -10.63 1.58 16.76
N ASN A 108 -10.44 0.41 16.17
CA ASN A 108 -11.25 -0.78 16.39
C ASN A 108 -10.71 -1.73 17.47
N GLY A 109 -9.80 -1.26 18.33
CA GLY A 109 -9.16 -2.06 19.38
C GLY A 109 -7.90 -2.80 18.93
N SER A 110 -7.55 -2.75 17.64
CA SER A 110 -6.32 -3.36 17.13
C SER A 110 -5.08 -2.53 17.48
N ASN A 111 -3.92 -3.20 17.56
CA ASN A 111 -2.64 -2.55 17.83
C ASN A 111 -2.04 -1.97 16.54
N ILE A 112 -1.77 -0.65 16.52
CA ILE A 112 -1.15 0.03 15.38
C ILE A 112 0.26 -0.47 15.07
N ASP A 113 1.01 -0.96 16.07
CA ASP A 113 2.35 -1.52 15.88
C ASP A 113 2.35 -2.83 15.09
N ALA A 114 1.19 -3.51 15.00
CA ALA A 114 1.02 -4.73 14.22
C ALA A 114 0.41 -4.47 12.83
N LEU A 115 0.01 -3.22 12.52
CA LEU A 115 -0.56 -2.89 11.22
C LEU A 115 0.53 -2.82 10.16
N ALA A 116 0.35 -3.54 9.06
CA ALA A 116 1.29 -3.57 7.95
C ALA A 116 0.56 -3.45 6.62
N VAL A 117 1.21 -2.80 5.65
CA VAL A 117 0.82 -2.83 4.25
C VAL A 117 1.16 -4.21 3.69
N THR A 118 0.18 -4.88 3.09
CA THR A 118 0.34 -6.22 2.49
C THR A 118 0.41 -6.19 0.97
N GLY A 119 0.05 -5.07 0.36
CA GLY A 119 0.16 -4.84 -1.08
C GLY A 119 -0.62 -3.60 -1.51
N TYR A 120 -0.44 -3.17 -2.75
CA TYR A 120 -1.18 -2.06 -3.34
C TYR A 120 -1.33 -2.26 -4.84
N ASP A 121 -2.36 -1.65 -5.44
CA ASP A 121 -2.57 -1.66 -6.89
C ASP A 121 -3.11 -0.29 -7.31
N TYR A 122 -2.92 0.12 -8.56
CA TYR A 122 -3.44 1.39 -9.04
C TYR A 122 -3.82 1.36 -10.52
N SER A 123 -4.83 2.16 -10.86
CA SER A 123 -5.22 2.45 -12.24
C SER A 123 -5.17 3.95 -12.53
N VAL A 124 -5.08 4.29 -13.81
CA VAL A 124 -5.01 5.68 -14.29
C VAL A 124 -6.08 5.88 -15.36
N THR A 125 -6.82 6.99 -15.28
CA THR A 125 -7.83 7.40 -16.27
C THR A 125 -7.66 8.86 -16.67
#